data_AF-A0A1H0VZ55-F1
#
_entry.id   AF-A0A1H0VZ55-F1
#
_cell.length_a   1.000
_cell.length_b   1.000
_cell.length_c   1.000
_cell.angle_alpha   90.00
_cell.angle_beta   90.00
_cell.angle_gamma   90.00
#
_symmetry.space_group_name_H-M   'P 1'
#
loop_
_entity.id
_entity.type
_entity.pdbx_description
1 polymer ?
#
loop_
_entity_poly.entity_id
_entity_poly.type
_entity_poly.pdbx_seq_one_letter_code
_entity_poly.pdbx_strand_id
1 'polypeptide(L)'
;MYLADGGGTTVPSEFGQRKLKVEPHAIPQARAAFQRALDEFDAKIKAAVHELPTRPWAADPISDETSKAFNEQTRGKALAALDAYREQLVGVIAQLKAIEEQYRQTEGDNEAMWGKHLRDMG
;
A
#
# COMPACT_ATOMS: atom_id res chain seq x y z
N MET A 1 -25.39 38.37 8.71
CA MET A 1 -24.97 37.59 7.52
C MET A 1 -23.53 37.16 7.75
N TYR A 2 -23.31 35.96 8.28
CA TYR A 2 -21.98 35.36 8.44
C TYR A 2 -21.95 34.15 7.52
N LEU A 3 -21.07 34.17 6.52
CA LEU A 3 -20.84 33.05 5.61
C LEU A 3 -19.97 32.01 6.33
N ALA A 4 -20.45 30.78 6.39
CA ALA A 4 -19.67 29.63 6.82
C ALA A 4 -18.82 29.16 5.63
N ASP A 5 -17.52 29.41 5.68
CA ASP A 5 -16.53 28.86 4.77
C ASP A 5 -16.23 27.41 5.20
N GLY A 6 -17.03 26.48 4.67
CA GLY A 6 -16.88 25.04 4.87
C GLY A 6 -16.19 24.42 3.69
N GLY A 7 -14.86 24.44 3.66
CA GLY A 7 -14.08 23.94 2.54
C GLY A 7 -12.66 23.55 2.89
N GLY A 8 -12.46 22.90 4.04
CA GLY A 8 -11.17 22.28 4.36
C GLY A 8 -10.89 21.16 3.37
N THR A 9 -10.12 21.42 2.32
CA THR A 9 -9.52 20.38 1.49
C THR A 9 -8.51 19.61 2.33
N THR A 10 -8.99 18.62 3.07
CA THR A 10 -8.16 17.52 3.55
C THR A 10 -7.85 16.66 2.33
N VAL A 11 -6.91 17.13 1.51
CA VAL A 11 -6.14 16.18 0.70
C VAL A 11 -5.65 15.10 1.67
N PRO A 12 -5.85 13.80 1.39
CA PRO A 12 -5.24 12.77 2.20
C PRO A 12 -3.78 13.15 2.32
N SER A 13 -3.29 13.34 3.55
CA SER A 13 -1.87 13.57 3.81
C SER A 13 -1.13 12.63 2.89
N GLU A 14 -0.26 13.16 2.03
CA GLU A 14 0.74 12.33 1.36
C GLU A 14 1.24 11.40 2.44
N PHE A 15 1.06 10.08 2.25
CA PHE A 15 1.51 9.10 3.21
C PHE A 15 3.03 9.23 3.19
N GLY A 16 3.54 10.15 4.02
CA GLY A 16 4.91 10.64 3.95
C GLY A 16 5.83 9.44 4.04
N GLN A 17 6.97 9.50 3.34
CA GLN A 17 7.90 8.37 3.28
C GLN A 17 8.36 7.98 4.70
N ARG A 18 7.65 7.02 5.28
CA ARG A 18 7.97 6.44 6.59
C ARG A 18 8.97 5.32 6.35
N LYS A 19 10.18 5.51 6.86
CA LYS A 19 11.21 4.47 6.82
C LYS A 19 10.85 3.39 7.83
N LEU A 20 10.65 2.17 7.36
CA LEU A 20 10.50 0.98 8.20
C LEU A 20 11.88 0.41 8.48
N LYS A 21 12.22 0.19 9.76
CA LYS A 21 13.41 -0.57 10.16
C LYS A 21 12.97 -1.99 10.47
N VAL A 22 13.59 -2.97 9.82
CA VAL A 22 13.31 -4.40 10.01
C VAL A 22 14.63 -5.11 10.27
N GLU A 23 14.67 -5.91 11.33
CA GLU A 23 15.82 -6.78 11.60
C GLU A 23 15.91 -7.89 10.54
N PRO A 24 17.11 -8.34 10.12
CA PRO A 24 17.25 -9.28 9.00
C PRO A 24 16.43 -10.57 9.16
N HIS A 25 16.43 -11.15 10.37
CA HIS A 25 15.68 -12.37 10.69
C HIS A 25 14.15 -12.19 10.64
N ALA A 26 13.67 -10.95 10.75
CA ALA A 26 12.25 -10.61 10.70
C ALA A 26 11.75 -10.30 9.28
N ILE A 27 12.65 -10.17 8.28
CA ILE A 27 12.29 -9.86 6.89
C ILE A 27 11.28 -10.85 6.30
N PRO A 28 11.43 -12.19 6.45
CA PRO A 28 10.46 -13.13 5.90
C PRO A 28 9.06 -12.95 6.50
N GLN A 29 8.99 -12.67 7.80
CA GLN A 29 7.73 -12.46 8.52
C GLN A 29 7.08 -11.14 8.10
N ALA A 30 7.86 -10.06 7.98
CA ALA A 30 7.39 -8.78 7.49
C ALA A 30 6.85 -8.92 6.05
N ARG A 31 7.56 -9.62 5.17
CA ARG A 31 7.13 -9.88 3.79
C ARG A 31 5.81 -10.64 3.75
N ALA A 32 5.65 -11.67 4.58
CA ALA A 32 4.40 -12.41 4.69
C ALA A 32 3.23 -11.54 5.19
N ALA A 33 3.48 -10.65 6.15
CA ALA A 33 2.47 -9.72 6.65
C ALA A 33 2.00 -8.72 5.57
N PHE A 34 2.93 -8.14 4.81
CA PHE A 34 2.58 -7.24 3.70
C PHE A 34 1.89 -7.99 2.55
N GLN A 35 2.28 -9.22 2.26
CA GLN A 35 1.59 -10.05 1.27
C GLN A 35 0.14 -10.31 1.69
N ARG A 36 -0.08 -10.69 2.95
CA ARG A 36 -1.43 -10.88 3.50
C ARG A 36 -2.25 -9.60 3.41
N ALA A 37 -1.66 -8.46 3.75
CA ALA A 37 -2.34 -7.16 3.65
C ALA A 37 -2.74 -6.85 2.21
N LEU A 38 -1.88 -7.15 1.22
CA LEU A 38 -2.19 -7.00 -0.20
C LEU A 38 -3.33 -7.94 -0.63
N ASP A 39 -3.30 -9.20 -0.21
CA ASP A 39 -4.34 -10.17 -0.54
C ASP A 39 -5.71 -9.75 0.05
N GLU A 40 -5.71 -9.30 1.31
CA GLU A 40 -6.92 -8.78 1.97
C GLU A 40 -7.42 -7.49 1.31
N PHE A 41 -6.51 -6.61 0.88
CA PHE A 41 -6.84 -5.40 0.15
C PHE A 41 -7.48 -5.71 -1.21
N ASP A 42 -6.85 -6.55 -2.03
CA ASP A 42 -7.35 -6.92 -3.36
C ASP A 42 -8.72 -7.61 -3.26
N ALA A 43 -8.94 -8.45 -2.25
CA ALA A 43 -10.22 -9.10 -2.00
C ALA A 43 -11.34 -8.09 -1.68
N LYS A 44 -11.07 -7.09 -0.83
CA LYS A 44 -12.05 -6.08 -0.42
C LYS A 44 -12.35 -5.09 -1.55
N ILE A 45 -11.31 -4.65 -2.26
CA ILE A 45 -11.45 -3.64 -3.31
C ILE A 45 -12.18 -4.17 -4.53
N LYS A 46 -11.99 -5.43 -4.89
CA LYS A 46 -12.72 -6.06 -6.00
C LYS A 46 -14.24 -5.91 -5.86
N ALA A 47 -14.78 -6.05 -4.65
CA ALA A 47 -16.21 -5.82 -4.39
C ALA A 47 -16.52 -4.33 -4.27
N ALA A 48 -15.72 -3.59 -3.49
CA ALA A 48 -16.00 -2.19 -3.15
C ALA A 48 -15.96 -1.23 -4.35
N VAL A 49 -15.16 -1.50 -5.39
CA VAL A 49 -15.10 -0.64 -6.60
C VAL A 49 -16.43 -0.55 -7.33
N HIS A 50 -17.22 -1.62 -7.29
CA HIS A 50 -18.57 -1.63 -7.89
C HIS A 50 -19.61 -0.93 -7.01
N GLU A 51 -19.36 -0.85 -5.71
CA GLU A 51 -20.26 -0.23 -4.72
C GLU A 51 -19.92 1.23 -4.41
N LEU A 52 -18.72 1.67 -4.81
CA LEU A 52 -18.18 3.01 -4.60
C LEU A 52 -19.06 4.16 -5.09
N PRO A 53 -19.77 4.06 -6.24
CA PRO A 53 -20.67 5.12 -6.68
C PRO A 53 -21.83 5.32 -5.70
N THR A 54 -21.94 6.54 -5.16
CA THR A 54 -23.09 6.98 -4.36
C THR A 54 -24.37 6.86 -5.20
N ARG A 55 -25.41 6.26 -4.61
CA ARG A 55 -26.73 6.12 -5.23
C ARG A 55 -27.66 7.26 -4.76
N PRO A 56 -28.68 7.62 -5.55
CA PRO A 56 -29.74 8.51 -5.07
C PRO A 56 -30.39 7.93 -3.80
N TRP A 57 -30.46 8.71 -2.73
CA TRP A 57 -30.89 8.21 -1.41
C TRP A 57 -32.37 8.47 -1.09
N ALA A 58 -33.03 9.37 -1.81
CA ALA A 58 -34.41 9.78 -1.52
C ALA A 58 -35.35 9.66 -2.73
N ALA A 59 -34.90 9.01 -3.81
CA ALA A 59 -35.67 8.78 -5.04
C ALA A 59 -36.30 10.06 -5.63
N ASP A 60 -35.70 11.21 -5.34
CA ASP A 60 -36.11 12.52 -5.82
C ASP A 60 -35.04 13.11 -6.76
N PRO A 61 -35.41 14.10 -7.61
CA PRO A 61 -34.49 14.68 -8.58
C PRO A 61 -33.23 15.33 -7.97
N ILE A 62 -33.32 15.90 -6.76
CA ILE A 62 -32.19 16.54 -6.09
C ILE A 62 -31.20 15.47 -5.64
N SER A 63 -31.67 14.37 -5.06
CA SER A 63 -30.81 13.24 -4.68
C SER A 63 -30.13 12.58 -5.88
N ASP A 64 -30.81 12.53 -7.03
CA ASP A 64 -30.25 12.01 -8.28
C ASP A 64 -29.11 12.92 -8.80
N GLU A 65 -29.39 14.22 -8.95
CA GLU A 65 -28.39 15.20 -9.40
C GLU A 65 -27.19 15.28 -8.43
N THR A 66 -27.45 15.31 -7.13
CA THR A 66 -26.39 15.41 -6.12
C THR A 66 -25.51 14.17 -6.11
N SER A 67 -26.10 12.97 -6.23
CA SER A 67 -25.31 11.72 -6.32
C SER A 67 -24.42 11.69 -7.56
N LYS A 68 -24.90 12.19 -8.71
CA LYS A 68 -24.11 12.30 -9.95
C LYS A 68 -22.95 13.27 -9.79
N ALA A 69 -23.20 14.49 -9.32
CA ALA A 69 -22.17 15.52 -9.12
C ALA A 69 -21.11 15.05 -8.11
N PHE A 70 -21.53 14.43 -7.01
CA PHE A 70 -20.61 13.86 -6.03
C PHE A 70 -19.71 12.78 -6.64
N ASN A 71 -20.30 11.84 -7.37
CA ASN A 71 -19.54 10.75 -8.02
C ASN A 71 -18.54 11.28 -9.05
N GLU A 72 -18.93 12.29 -9.83
CA GLU A 72 -18.04 12.92 -10.81
C GLU A 72 -16.81 13.54 -10.15
N GLN A 73 -16.99 14.21 -9.00
CA GLN A 73 -15.89 14.87 -8.29
C GLN A 73 -15.00 13.91 -7.50
N THR A 74 -15.55 12.79 -7.00
CA THR A 74 -14.87 11.95 -6.01
C THR A 74 -14.38 10.62 -6.55
N ARG A 75 -15.08 10.01 -7.52
CA ARG A 75 -14.80 8.63 -7.97
C ARG A 75 -13.37 8.46 -8.49
N GLY A 76 -12.91 9.37 -9.35
CA GLY A 76 -11.55 9.31 -9.89
C GLY A 76 -10.48 9.42 -8.81
N LYS A 77 -10.65 10.35 -7.86
CA LYS A 77 -9.70 10.55 -6.75
C LYS A 77 -9.68 9.36 -5.80
N ALA A 78 -10.85 8.79 -5.50
CA ALA A 78 -10.97 7.62 -4.64
C ALA A 78 -10.27 6.40 -5.26
N LEU A 79 -10.52 6.12 -6.54
CA LEU A 79 -9.86 5.02 -7.25
C LEU A 79 -8.35 5.22 -7.32
N ALA A 80 -7.89 6.43 -7.67
CA ALA A 80 -6.46 6.73 -7.71
C ALA A 80 -5.77 6.55 -6.35
N ALA A 81 -6.43 6.93 -5.24
CA ALA A 81 -5.88 6.72 -3.90
C ALA A 81 -5.78 5.23 -3.54
N LEU A 82 -6.76 4.42 -3.95
CA LEU A 82 -6.74 2.97 -3.76
C LEU A 82 -5.62 2.31 -4.57
N ASP A 83 -5.48 2.69 -5.84
CA ASP A 83 -4.41 2.20 -6.71
C ASP A 83 -3.02 2.57 -6.15
N ALA A 84 -2.83 3.82 -5.72
CA ALA A 84 -1.59 4.27 -5.12
C ALA A 84 -1.24 3.48 -3.84
N TYR A 85 -2.22 3.20 -2.98
CA TYR A 85 -1.99 2.39 -1.78
C TYR A 85 -1.61 0.95 -2.12
N ARG A 86 -2.25 0.36 -3.16
CA ARG A 86 -1.89 -0.96 -3.67
C ARG A 86 -0.44 -1.00 -4.15
N GLU A 87 -0.03 -0.01 -4.93
CA GLU A 87 1.34 0.12 -5.43
C GLU A 87 2.36 0.25 -4.28
N GLN A 88 2.00 0.94 -3.20
CA GLN A 88 2.84 1.01 -2.00
C GLN A 88 3.04 -0.37 -1.36
N LEU A 89 1.97 -1.17 -1.22
CA LEU A 89 2.09 -2.54 -0.68
C LEU A 89 2.99 -3.42 -1.56
N VAL A 90 2.78 -3.39 -2.88
CA VAL A 90 3.61 -4.11 -3.85
C VAL A 90 5.08 -3.66 -3.76
N GLY A 91 5.30 -2.35 -3.69
CA GLY A 91 6.63 -1.76 -3.58
C GLY A 91 7.37 -2.20 -2.32
N VAL A 92 6.70 -2.25 -1.16
CA VAL A 92 7.30 -2.72 0.09
C VAL A 92 7.66 -4.20 0.01
N ILE A 93 6.79 -5.05 -0.55
CA ILE A 93 7.07 -6.48 -0.73
C ILE A 93 8.31 -6.67 -1.61
N ALA A 94 8.41 -5.93 -2.72
CA ALA A 94 9.55 -5.99 -3.63
C ALA A 94 10.85 -5.55 -2.94
N GLN A 95 10.81 -4.48 -2.14
CA GLN A 95 11.96 -4.01 -1.37
C GLN A 95 12.42 -5.03 -0.34
N LEU A 96 11.50 -5.60 0.45
CA LEU A 96 11.85 -6.63 1.43
C LEU A 96 12.48 -7.86 0.77
N LYS A 97 11.97 -8.28 -0.39
CA LYS A 97 12.56 -9.38 -1.17
C LYS A 97 13.98 -9.06 -1.66
N ALA A 98 14.22 -7.83 -2.13
CA ALA A 98 15.55 -7.41 -2.57
C ALA A 98 16.54 -7.39 -1.40
N ILE A 99 16.11 -6.91 -0.23
CA ILE A 99 16.92 -6.89 1.00
C ILE A 99 17.23 -8.31 1.47
N GLU A 100 16.23 -9.21 1.49
CA GLU A 100 16.40 -10.64 1.83
C GLU A 100 17.47 -11.31 0.96
N GLU A 101 17.41 -11.09 -0.35
CA GLU A 101 18.37 -11.63 -1.31
C GLU A 101 19.79 -11.10 -1.05
N GLN A 102 19.92 -9.81 -0.78
CA GLN A 102 21.22 -9.19 -0.49
C GLN A 102 21.86 -9.75 0.79
N TYR A 103 21.07 -10.01 1.84
CA TYR A 103 21.57 -10.66 3.05
C TYR A 103 22.06 -12.08 2.77
N ARG A 104 21.28 -12.88 2.03
CA ARG A 104 21.65 -14.25 1.69
C ARG A 104 22.95 -14.34 0.88
N GLN A 105 23.15 -13.44 -0.07
CA GLN A 105 24.39 -13.38 -0.86
C GLN A 105 25.60 -13.03 0.02
N THR A 106 25.46 -12.03 0.88
CA THR A 106 26.54 -11.59 1.78
C THR A 106 26.93 -12.69 2.78
N GLU A 107 25.94 -13.40 3.33
CA GLU A 107 26.17 -14.50 4.28
C GLU A 107 26.78 -15.71 3.57
N GLY A 108 26.31 -16.06 2.37
CA GLY A 108 26.89 -17.12 1.55
C GLY A 108 28.33 -16.84 1.12
N ASP A 109 28.66 -15.60 0.75
CA ASP A 109 30.03 -15.19 0.40
C ASP A 109 30.97 -15.27 1.61
N ASN A 110 30.47 -14.90 2.80
CA ASN A 110 31.23 -15.02 4.05
C ASN A 110 31.49 -16.50 4.41
N GLU A 111 30.47 -17.36 4.38
CA GLU A 111 30.62 -18.79 4.63
C GLU A 111 31.62 -19.44 3.65
N ALA A 112 31.57 -19.06 2.37
CA ALA A 112 32.48 -19.56 1.34
C ALA A 112 33.95 -19.13 1.56
N MET A 113 34.19 -17.88 1.95
CA MET A 113 35.53 -17.39 2.28
C MET A 113 36.12 -18.11 3.50
N TRP A 114 35.33 -18.29 4.56
CA TRP A 114 35.80 -18.91 5.80
C TRP A 114 36.03 -20.42 5.63
N GLY A 115 35.16 -21.10 4.88
CA GLY A 115 35.34 -22.52 4.52
C GLY A 115 36.55 -22.77 3.60
N LYS A 116 37.01 -21.77 2.85
CA LYS A 116 38.28 -21.85 2.11
C LYS A 116 39.48 -21.67 3.04
N HIS A 117 39.44 -20.66 3.91
CA HIS A 117 40.53 -20.38 4.86
C HIS A 117 40.78 -21.54 5.84
N LEU A 118 39.73 -22.23 6.29
CA LEU A 118 39.86 -23.43 7.15
C LEU A 118 40.45 -24.64 6.41
N ARG A 119 40.24 -24.76 5.10
CA ARG A 119 40.84 -25.83 4.27
C ARG A 119 42.30 -25.55 3.95
N ASP A 120 42.68 -24.29 3.80
CA ASP A 120 44.06 -23.90 3.49
C ASP A 120 44.99 -23.94 4.74
N MET A 121 44.44 -24.11 5.94
CA MET A 121 45.17 -24.20 7.22
C MET A 121 45.21 -25.62 7.84
N GLY A 122 44.66 -26.63 7.18
CA GLY A 122 44.72 -28.04 7.58
C GLY A 122 45.61 -28.86 6.66
#